data_AF-A0A963UAW8-F1
#
_entry.id   AF-A0A963UAW8-F1
#
_cell.length_a   1.000
_cell.length_b   1.000
_cell.length_c   1.000
_cell.angle_alpha   90.00
_cell.angle_beta   90.00
_cell.angle_gamma   90.00
#
_symmetry.space_group_name_H-M   'P 1'
#
loop_
_entity.id
_entity.type
_entity.pdbx_description
1 polymer ?
#
loop_
_entity_poly.entity_id
_entity_poly.type
_entity_poly.pdbx_seq_one_letter_code
_entity_poly.pdbx_strand_id
1 'polypeptide(L)'
;MSDWLVSLEGTGAGHRLAMALALWAAFSHALFGALQKGRYDPWLTRAAIDAAYAAMALPLALFVVPWPEPHLWPILAGAFVIHAGYKMTQAATYARGAYTVVYPVVRGTAPLFTVLGAMLFLGEHFTPGQWAGVGILVAGIWGFAIYNLRTLTEGRETL
;
A
#
# COMPACT_ATOMS: atom_id res chain seq x y z
N MET A 1 -4.38 -0.65 -26.93
CA MET A 1 -3.57 -1.21 -25.80
C MET A 1 -4.41 -2.16 -24.95
N SER A 2 -5.69 -1.83 -24.68
CA SER A 2 -6.68 -2.71 -24.05
C SER A 2 -6.78 -4.09 -24.70
N ASP A 3 -6.88 -4.16 -26.02
CA ASP A 3 -7.22 -5.41 -26.72
C ASP A 3 -6.12 -6.46 -26.62
N TRP A 4 -4.86 -6.01 -26.58
CA TRP A 4 -3.71 -6.88 -26.33
C TRP A 4 -3.72 -7.42 -24.89
N LEU A 5 -4.03 -6.59 -23.89
CA LEU A 5 -4.13 -7.05 -22.50
C LEU A 5 -5.27 -8.06 -22.33
N VAL A 6 -6.42 -7.81 -22.94
CA VAL A 6 -7.57 -8.72 -22.93
C VAL A 6 -7.20 -10.05 -23.61
N SER A 7 -6.42 -10.03 -24.69
CA SER A 7 -5.98 -11.26 -25.37
C SER A 7 -5.10 -12.18 -24.51
N LEU A 8 -4.52 -11.66 -23.43
CA LEU A 8 -3.69 -12.45 -22.50
C LEU A 8 -4.50 -13.14 -21.40
N GLU A 9 -5.77 -12.77 -21.22
CA GLU A 9 -6.64 -13.34 -20.19
C GLU A 9 -6.77 -14.86 -20.32
N GLY A 10 -6.63 -15.59 -19.21
CA GLY A 10 -6.70 -17.05 -19.18
C GLY A 10 -5.52 -17.79 -19.82
N THR A 11 -4.57 -17.09 -20.46
CA THR A 11 -3.41 -17.73 -21.12
C THR A 11 -2.25 -17.94 -20.14
N GLY A 12 -1.38 -18.94 -20.41
CA GLY A 12 -0.15 -19.13 -19.63
C GLY A 12 0.84 -17.96 -19.72
N ALA A 13 0.81 -17.20 -20.83
CA ALA A 13 1.59 -15.97 -20.96
C ALA A 13 1.06 -14.86 -20.04
N GLY A 14 -0.26 -14.71 -19.95
CA GLY A 14 -0.92 -13.79 -19.02
C GLY A 14 -0.57 -14.08 -17.56
N HIS A 15 -0.57 -15.36 -17.17
CA HIS A 15 -0.17 -15.76 -15.80
C HIS A 15 1.29 -15.37 -15.48
N ARG A 16 2.23 -15.59 -16.40
CA ARG A 16 3.64 -15.21 -16.22
C ARG A 16 3.81 -13.69 -16.13
N LEU A 17 3.09 -12.93 -16.97
CA LEU A 17 3.12 -11.47 -16.94
C LEU A 17 2.56 -10.95 -15.61
N ALA A 18 1.40 -11.45 -15.16
CA ALA A 18 0.81 -11.06 -13.88
C ALA A 18 1.75 -11.35 -12.71
N MET A 19 2.40 -12.52 -12.69
CA MET A 19 3.41 -12.86 -11.68
C MET A 19 4.59 -11.88 -11.71
N ALA A 20 5.13 -11.58 -12.89
CA ALA A 20 6.24 -10.63 -13.04
C ALA A 20 5.86 -9.23 -12.53
N LEU A 21 4.67 -8.75 -12.87
CA LEU A 21 4.14 -7.47 -12.40
C LEU A 21 3.93 -7.46 -10.87
N ALA A 22 3.41 -8.55 -10.30
CA ALA A 22 3.23 -8.67 -8.86
C ALA A 22 4.56 -8.65 -8.09
N LEU A 23 5.58 -9.36 -8.59
CA LEU A 23 6.93 -9.35 -8.03
C LEU A 23 7.58 -7.96 -8.15
N TRP A 24 7.41 -7.30 -9.29
CA TRP A 24 7.90 -5.94 -9.50
C TRP A 24 7.22 -4.94 -8.55
N ALA A 25 5.92 -5.07 -8.34
CA ALA A 25 5.17 -4.28 -7.37
C ALA A 25 5.69 -4.52 -5.94
N ALA A 26 5.93 -5.78 -5.56
CA ALA A 26 6.47 -6.12 -4.25
C ALA A 26 7.88 -5.52 -4.02
N PHE A 27 8.76 -5.63 -5.02
CA PHE A 27 10.10 -5.03 -4.98
C PHE A 27 10.02 -3.49 -4.87
N SER A 28 9.24 -2.85 -5.73
CA SER A 28 9.06 -1.40 -5.74
C SER A 28 8.51 -0.89 -4.40
N HIS A 29 7.61 -1.66 -3.78
CA HIS A 29 7.05 -1.35 -2.47
C HIS A 29 8.08 -1.46 -1.35
N ALA A 30 8.92 -2.50 -1.38
CA ALA A 30 10.02 -2.65 -0.42
C ALA A 30 11.03 -1.50 -0.56
N LEU A 31 11.37 -1.11 -1.80
CA LEU A 31 12.24 0.04 -2.07
C LEU A 31 11.64 1.35 -1.52
N PHE A 32 10.34 1.59 -1.75
CA PHE A 32 9.63 2.74 -1.17
C PHE A 32 9.75 2.75 0.37
N GLY A 33 9.51 1.61 1.02
CA GLY A 33 9.63 1.49 2.47
C GLY A 33 11.06 1.73 2.98
N ALA A 34 12.08 1.31 2.23
CA ALA A 34 13.48 1.56 2.56
C ALA A 34 13.84 3.06 2.44
N LEU A 35 13.38 3.73 1.39
CA LEU A 35 13.55 5.18 1.22
C LEU A 35 12.86 5.94 2.35
N GLN A 36 11.66 5.52 2.76
CA GLN A 36 10.89 6.17 3.82
C GLN A 36 11.49 6.00 5.21
N LYS A 37 12.22 4.90 5.48
CA LYS A 37 13.01 4.72 6.72
C LYS A 37 14.31 5.54 6.73
N GLY A 38 14.69 6.16 5.60
CA GLY A 38 15.99 6.80 5.42
C GLY A 38 16.34 7.90 6.43
N ARG A 39 17.54 8.45 6.32
CA ARG A 39 18.14 9.44 7.25
C ARG A 39 17.35 10.74 7.43
N TYR A 40 16.42 11.05 6.52
CA TYR A 40 15.72 12.34 6.48
C TYR A 40 14.38 12.30 7.22
N ASP A 41 13.87 13.49 7.55
CA ASP A 41 12.58 13.64 8.19
C ASP A 41 11.45 12.89 7.42
N PRO A 42 10.57 12.15 8.11
CA PRO A 42 9.52 11.35 7.48
C PRO A 42 8.54 12.18 6.64
N TRP A 43 8.24 13.41 7.05
CA TRP A 43 7.33 14.30 6.32
C TRP A 43 7.99 14.83 5.05
N LEU A 44 9.26 15.26 5.14
CA LEU A 44 10.02 15.73 3.99
C LEU A 44 10.20 14.61 2.96
N THR A 45 10.58 13.41 3.41
CA THR A 45 10.75 12.25 2.54
C THR A 45 9.44 11.87 1.86
N ARG A 46 8.32 11.89 2.60
CA ARG A 46 6.99 11.59 2.04
C ARG A 46 6.53 12.63 1.03
N ALA A 47 6.72 13.92 1.33
CA ALA A 47 6.39 15.01 0.41
C ALA A 47 7.21 14.94 -0.88
N ALA A 48 8.51 14.67 -0.79
CA ALA A 48 9.39 14.53 -1.95
C ALA A 48 8.96 13.36 -2.85
N ILE A 49 8.63 12.21 -2.28
CA ILE A 49 8.14 11.05 -3.04
C ILE A 49 6.80 11.36 -3.72
N ASP A 50 5.88 11.99 -2.99
CA ASP A 50 4.56 12.34 -3.55
C ASP A 50 4.69 13.38 -4.68
N ALA A 51 5.58 14.36 -4.53
CA ALA A 51 5.86 15.35 -5.57
C ALA A 51 6.51 14.71 -6.81
N ALA A 52 7.48 13.81 -6.63
CA ALA A 52 8.07 13.06 -7.73
C ALA A 52 7.02 12.21 -8.45
N TYR A 53 6.16 11.51 -7.70
CA TYR A 53 5.07 10.74 -8.27
C TYR A 53 4.09 11.61 -9.06
N ALA A 54 3.70 12.78 -8.53
CA ALA A 54 2.85 13.73 -9.23
C ALA A 54 3.51 14.23 -10.52
N ALA A 55 4.80 14.58 -10.49
CA ALA A 55 5.54 15.03 -11.67
C ALA A 55 5.62 13.94 -12.76
N MET A 56 5.76 12.68 -12.37
CA MET A 56 5.77 11.55 -13.30
C MET A 56 4.37 11.25 -13.86
N ALA A 57 3.33 11.34 -13.04
CA ALA A 57 1.97 11.00 -13.42
C ALA A 57 1.24 12.11 -14.20
N LEU A 58 1.58 13.38 -13.95
CA LEU A 58 0.87 14.54 -14.50
C LEU A 58 0.87 14.58 -16.04
N PRO A 59 1.98 14.34 -16.77
CA PRO A 59 1.94 14.30 -18.24
C PRO A 59 1.04 13.19 -18.77
N LEU A 60 1.04 12.01 -18.13
CA LEU A 60 0.16 10.92 -18.52
C LEU A 60 -1.31 11.30 -18.29
N ALA A 61 -1.62 11.90 -17.14
CA ALA A 61 -2.96 12.34 -16.79
C ALA A 61 -3.52 13.42 -17.73
N LEU A 62 -2.66 14.34 -18.20
CA LEU A 62 -3.09 15.46 -19.05
C LEU A 62 -3.14 15.12 -20.55
N PHE A 63 -2.25 14.23 -21.02
CA PHE A 63 -2.03 14.05 -22.46
C PHE A 63 -2.26 12.62 -22.97
N VAL A 64 -2.34 11.61 -22.11
CA VAL A 64 -2.44 10.19 -22.53
C VAL A 64 -3.80 9.58 -22.23
N VAL A 65 -4.39 9.89 -21.08
CA VAL A 65 -5.72 9.34 -20.70
C VAL A 65 -6.84 10.34 -20.97
N PRO A 66 -8.07 9.86 -21.28
CA PRO A 66 -9.24 10.73 -21.42
C PRO A 66 -9.53 11.53 -20.15
N TRP A 67 -10.06 12.73 -20.31
CA TRP A 67 -10.47 13.56 -19.19
C TRP A 67 -11.64 12.91 -18.43
N PRO A 68 -11.66 12.98 -17.08
CA PRO A 68 -12.72 12.39 -16.28
C PRO A 68 -14.07 13.05 -16.57
N GLU A 69 -15.10 12.24 -16.73
CA GLU A 69 -16.49 12.71 -16.81
C GLU A 69 -16.89 13.47 -15.52
N PRO A 70 -17.86 14.40 -15.59
CA PRO A 70 -18.28 15.22 -14.44
C PRO A 70 -18.58 14.42 -13.15
N HIS A 71 -19.17 13.24 -13.29
CA HIS A 71 -19.54 12.38 -12.16
C HIS A 71 -18.35 11.68 -11.49
N LEU A 72 -17.18 11.59 -12.16
CA LEU A 72 -15.96 11.01 -11.60
C LEU A 72 -15.22 12.00 -10.69
N TRP A 73 -15.40 13.31 -10.87
CA TRP A 73 -14.71 14.32 -10.06
C TRP A 73 -15.03 14.21 -8.56
N PRO A 74 -16.29 14.04 -8.12
CA PRO A 74 -16.59 13.76 -6.71
C PRO A 74 -15.90 12.50 -6.17
N ILE A 75 -15.79 11.44 -6.99
CA ILE A 75 -15.14 10.18 -6.61
C ILE A 75 -13.64 10.39 -6.42
N LEU A 76 -12.99 11.09 -7.37
CA LEU A 76 -11.57 11.44 -7.31
C LEU A 76 -11.28 12.34 -6.11
N ALA A 77 -12.14 13.32 -5.83
CA ALA A 77 -12.03 14.18 -4.66
C ALA A 77 -12.16 13.37 -3.35
N GLY A 78 -13.13 12.45 -3.28
CA GLY A 78 -13.29 11.55 -2.14
C GLY A 78 -12.05 10.67 -1.92
N ALA A 79 -11.53 10.05 -2.98
CA ALA A 79 -10.32 9.24 -2.94
C ALA A 79 -9.11 10.06 -2.48
N PHE A 80 -8.97 11.30 -2.97
CA PHE A 80 -7.93 12.22 -2.55
C PHE A 80 -8.01 12.52 -1.05
N VAL A 81 -9.18 12.85 -0.53
CA VAL A 81 -9.39 13.13 0.91
C VAL A 81 -9.04 11.91 1.76
N ILE A 82 -9.53 10.72 1.39
CA ILE A 82 -9.24 9.46 2.10
C ILE A 82 -7.74 9.19 2.12
N HIS A 83 -7.06 9.32 0.97
CA HIS A 83 -5.63 9.07 0.88
C HIS A 83 -4.79 10.15 1.58
N ALA A 84 -5.19 11.41 1.53
CA ALA A 84 -4.52 12.48 2.28
C ALA A 84 -4.61 12.21 3.78
N GLY A 85 -5.80 11.89 4.30
CA GLY A 85 -6.01 11.52 5.70
C GLY A 85 -5.19 10.29 6.11
N TYR A 86 -5.17 9.25 5.27
CA TYR A 86 -4.33 8.07 5.49
C TYR A 86 -2.84 8.42 5.54
N LYS A 87 -2.34 9.23 4.61
CA LYS A 87 -0.92 9.62 4.58
C LYS A 87 -0.54 10.47 5.80
N MET A 88 -1.41 11.38 6.22
CA MET A 88 -1.18 12.23 7.40
C MET A 88 -1.15 11.40 8.68
N THR A 89 -2.12 10.50 8.87
CA THR A 89 -2.14 9.60 10.04
C THR A 89 -0.94 8.66 10.04
N GLN A 90 -0.57 8.09 8.89
CA GLN A 90 0.62 7.25 8.76
C GLN A 90 1.92 8.00 9.10
N ALA A 91 2.12 9.20 8.56
CA ALA A 91 3.29 10.02 8.87
C ALA A 91 3.34 10.37 10.37
N ALA A 92 2.19 10.69 10.95
CA ALA A 92 2.08 10.99 12.37
C ALA A 92 2.34 9.77 13.27
N THR A 93 2.03 8.54 12.82
CA THR A 93 2.39 7.32 13.55
C THR A 93 3.88 7.02 13.45
N TYR A 94 4.50 7.22 12.28
CA TYR A 94 5.95 7.03 12.10
C TYR A 94 6.80 8.07 12.84
N ALA A 95 6.25 9.26 13.10
CA ALA A 95 6.91 10.27 13.92
C ALA A 95 6.87 9.95 15.43
N ARG A 96 5.97 9.06 15.88
CA ARG A 96 5.70 8.76 17.30
C ARG A 96 6.12 7.35 17.73
N GLY A 97 6.89 6.64 16.92
CA GLY A 97 7.29 5.27 17.23
C GLY A 97 8.37 4.77 16.30
N ALA A 98 9.18 3.82 16.81
CA ALA A 98 10.22 3.20 16.01
C ALA A 98 9.62 2.55 14.75
N TYR A 99 10.13 2.92 13.57
CA TYR A 99 9.63 2.45 12.27
C TYR A 99 9.56 0.91 12.21
N THR A 100 10.54 0.21 12.78
CA THR A 100 10.61 -1.27 12.82
C THR A 100 9.50 -1.94 13.62
N VAL A 101 8.80 -1.21 14.50
CA VAL A 101 7.66 -1.70 15.27
C VAL A 101 6.35 -1.23 14.64
N VAL A 102 6.25 0.07 14.36
CA VAL A 102 5.03 0.70 13.84
C VAL A 102 4.72 0.21 12.42
N TYR A 103 5.73 0.10 11.56
CA TYR A 103 5.53 -0.28 10.16
C TYR A 103 4.89 -1.68 10.03
N PRO A 104 5.40 -2.74 10.70
CA PRO A 104 4.69 -4.02 10.74
C PRO A 104 3.25 -3.93 11.24
N VAL A 105 2.95 -3.17 12.29
CA VAL A 105 1.56 -3.05 12.81
C VAL A 105 0.63 -2.47 11.76
N VAL A 106 1.03 -1.36 11.13
CA VAL A 106 0.26 -0.70 10.05
C VAL A 106 0.11 -1.62 8.84
N ARG A 107 1.14 -2.40 8.51
CA ARG A 107 1.10 -3.34 7.38
C ARG A 107 0.29 -4.60 7.67
N GLY A 108 0.29 -5.11 8.90
CA GLY A 108 -0.50 -6.27 9.30
C GLY A 108 -1.99 -5.97 9.43
N THR A 109 -2.35 -4.72 9.76
CA THR A 109 -3.75 -4.28 9.81
C THR A 109 -4.37 -4.12 8.43
N ALA A 110 -3.62 -3.68 7.43
CA ALA A 110 -4.18 -3.38 6.10
C ALA A 110 -4.87 -4.60 5.42
N PRO A 111 -4.28 -5.80 5.34
CA PRO A 111 -4.94 -6.98 4.75
C PRO A 111 -6.27 -7.33 5.43
N LEU A 112 -6.34 -7.20 6.76
CA LEU A 112 -7.55 -7.50 7.52
C LEU A 112 -8.68 -6.53 7.14
N PHE A 113 -8.40 -5.23 7.12
CA PHE A 113 -9.37 -4.23 6.70
C PHE A 113 -9.76 -4.37 5.22
N THR A 114 -8.83 -4.75 4.34
CA THR A 114 -9.14 -5.02 2.93
C THR A 114 -10.12 -6.17 2.78
N VAL A 115 -9.89 -7.30 3.46
CA VAL A 115 -10.80 -8.47 3.41
C VAL A 115 -12.17 -8.09 3.96
N LEU A 116 -12.22 -7.43 5.13
CA LEU A 116 -13.49 -6.98 5.72
C LEU A 116 -14.23 -5.99 4.82
N GLY A 117 -13.52 -5.06 4.19
CA GLY A 117 -14.08 -4.12 3.22
C GLY A 117 -14.63 -4.83 1.99
N ALA A 118 -13.92 -5.82 1.46
CA ALA A 118 -14.39 -6.63 0.34
C ALA A 118 -15.68 -7.40 0.70
N MET A 119 -15.75 -7.97 1.90
CA MET A 119 -16.99 -8.60 2.37
C MET A 119 -18.16 -7.62 2.47
N LEU A 120 -17.91 -6.43 3.03
CA LEU A 120 -18.97 -5.45 3.30
C LEU A 120 -19.46 -4.73 2.04
N PHE A 121 -18.54 -4.30 1.17
CA PHE A 121 -18.84 -3.45 0.02
C PHE A 121 -18.95 -4.20 -1.30
N LEU A 122 -18.20 -5.30 -1.46
CA LEU A 122 -18.20 -6.11 -2.69
C LEU A 122 -19.02 -7.40 -2.55
N GLY A 123 -19.46 -7.74 -1.33
CA GLY A 123 -20.20 -8.98 -1.07
C GLY A 123 -19.35 -10.24 -1.25
N GLU A 124 -18.03 -10.13 -1.15
CA GLU A 124 -17.14 -11.28 -1.32
C GLU A 124 -17.23 -12.24 -0.12
N HIS A 125 -17.22 -13.55 -0.41
CA HIS A 125 -17.21 -14.60 0.60
C HIS A 125 -15.89 -15.36 0.55
N PHE A 126 -15.25 -15.48 1.72
CA PHE A 126 -13.96 -16.14 1.87
C PHE A 126 -14.13 -17.53 2.48
N THR A 127 -13.46 -18.51 1.88
CA THR A 127 -13.39 -19.89 2.37
C THR A 127 -12.59 -19.96 3.68
N PRO A 128 -12.76 -21.03 4.47
CA PRO A 128 -11.96 -21.26 5.67
C PRO A 128 -10.44 -21.28 5.39
N GLY A 129 -10.01 -21.79 4.24
CA GLY A 129 -8.61 -21.79 3.84
C GLY A 129 -8.04 -20.38 3.59
N GLN A 130 -8.82 -19.50 2.94
CA GLN A 130 -8.44 -18.10 2.75
C GLN A 130 -8.33 -17.37 4.09
N TRP A 131 -9.28 -17.61 5.01
CA TRP A 131 -9.22 -17.07 6.37
C TRP A 131 -8.01 -17.56 7.17
N ALA A 132 -7.66 -18.85 7.04
CA ALA A 132 -6.45 -19.39 7.65
C ALA A 132 -5.19 -18.70 7.08
N GLY A 133 -5.14 -18.46 5.77
CA GLY A 133 -4.07 -17.70 5.13
C GLY A 133 -3.94 -16.27 5.67
N VAL A 134 -5.07 -15.56 5.81
CA VAL A 134 -5.11 -14.22 6.43
C VAL A 134 -4.62 -14.28 7.88
N GLY A 135 -5.08 -15.27 8.65
CA GLY A 135 -4.66 -15.47 10.04
C GLY A 135 -3.16 -15.67 10.18
N ILE A 136 -2.57 -16.55 9.36
CA ILE A 136 -1.12 -16.80 9.34
C ILE A 136 -0.36 -15.52 8.95
N LEU A 137 -0.82 -14.80 7.93
CA LEU A 137 -0.20 -13.56 7.47
C LEU A 137 -0.18 -12.50 8.58
N VAL A 138 -1.33 -12.24 9.20
CA VAL A 138 -1.48 -11.23 10.25
C VAL A 138 -0.68 -11.61 11.49
N ALA A 139 -0.75 -12.88 11.91
CA ALA A 139 0.00 -13.39 13.05
C ALA A 139 1.52 -13.28 12.83
N GLY A 140 2.02 -13.58 11.64
CA GLY A 140 3.44 -13.44 11.31
C GLY A 140 3.92 -11.98 11.38
N ILE A 141 3.16 -11.06 10.79
CA ILE A 141 3.53 -9.64 10.76
C ILE A 141 3.47 -9.01 12.15
N TRP A 142 2.38 -9.24 12.90
CA TRP A 142 2.26 -8.70 14.26
C TRP A 142 3.19 -9.40 15.26
N GLY A 143 3.45 -10.70 15.09
CA GLY A 143 4.45 -11.42 15.87
C GLY A 143 5.84 -10.79 15.72
N PHE A 144 6.23 -10.43 14.48
CA PHE A 144 7.47 -9.70 14.22
C PHE A 144 7.47 -8.31 14.87
N ALA A 145 6.34 -7.59 14.85
CA ALA A 145 6.20 -6.30 15.53
C ALA A 145 6.40 -6.42 17.05
N ILE A 146 5.79 -7.43 17.68
CA ILE A 146 5.89 -7.71 19.11
C ILE A 146 7.32 -8.09 19.48
N TYR A 147 7.97 -8.92 18.66
CA TYR A 147 9.37 -9.27 18.84
C TYR A 147 10.24 -8.01 18.84
N ASN A 148 10.10 -7.17 17.81
CA ASN A 148 10.82 -5.91 17.68
C ASN A 148 10.55 -4.96 18.86
N LEU A 149 9.30 -4.84 19.31
CA LEU A 149 8.96 -4.00 20.47
C LEU A 149 9.70 -4.45 21.75
N ARG A 150 9.90 -5.76 21.92
CA ARG A 150 10.59 -6.33 23.09
C ARG A 150 12.11 -6.21 23.00
N THR A 151 12.68 -6.35 21.80
CA THR A 151 14.13 -6.48 21.60
C THR A 151 14.81 -5.21 21.11
N LEU A 152 14.10 -4.25 20.52
CA LEU A 152 14.73 -3.00 20.08
C LEU A 152 15.18 -2.16 21.27
N THR A 153 16.47 -1.83 21.24
CA THR A 153 17.14 -0.91 22.15
C THR A 153 17.36 0.46 21.49
N GLU A 154 17.50 0.52 20.16
CA GLU A 154 17.67 1.77 19.40
C GLU A 154 16.33 2.50 19.19
N GLY A 155 16.32 3.82 19.38
CA GLY A 155 15.15 4.68 19.15
C GLY A 155 14.05 4.61 20.23
N ARG A 156 14.35 4.02 21.40
CA ARG A 156 13.42 3.88 22.55
C ARG A 156 12.85 5.20 23.06
N GLU A 157 13.55 6.29 22.84
CA GLU A 157 13.16 7.64 23.24
C GLU A 157 11.97 8.18 22.42
N THR A 158 11.63 7.48 21.33
CA THR A 158 10.44 7.74 20.50
C THR A 158 9.38 6.64 20.60
N LEU A 159 9.59 5.59 21.41
CA LEU A 159 8.56 4.57 21.72
C LEU A 159 7.62 5.07 22.83
#